data_AF-A0A954EH44-F1
#
_entry.id   AF-A0A954EH44-F1
#
_cell.length_a   1.000
_cell.length_b   1.000
_cell.length_c   1.000
_cell.angle_alpha   90.00
_cell.angle_beta   90.00
_cell.angle_gamma   90.00
#
_symmetry.space_group_name_H-M   'P 1'
#
loop_
_entity.id
_entity.type
_entity.pdbx_description
1 polymer ?
#
loop_
_entity_poly.entity_id
_entity_poly.type
_entity_poly.pdbx_seq_one_letter_code
_entity_poly.pdbx_strand_id
1 'polypeptide(L)'
;MRFRTPPAILLILLCSLTQAFCSDEWPQFRGPEGNGVVRNVTLPLTWSETEHVAWKVPVEGEGFSSPVITDNEIWLTTAIVEPLSEEEEQAKLATLSTNPRGIKIGGPLTLKAVCYDAVTGEKKIDQVCFQFPVASPKHSTNSYASPSPIASGDFIYCHFGDYGTCCINRQDGKVVWKNQELHADHQNGPGSSPVLWGDFLICPFDGIDKQYIAAFDIHTGKIAWKTDRSGELDPKPEFQKAYCTPTVVEVNGKPQVIS
;
A
#
# COMPACT_ATOMS: atom_id res chain seq x y z
N MET A 1 -53.24 -58.78 -14.12
CA MET A 1 -52.33 -57.65 -14.41
C MET A 1 -52.21 -56.79 -13.15
N ARG A 2 -51.01 -56.72 -12.55
CA ARG A 2 -50.72 -55.88 -11.37
C ARG A 2 -49.91 -54.67 -11.85
N PHE A 3 -50.45 -53.47 -11.72
CA PHE A 3 -49.71 -52.23 -11.99
C PHE A 3 -48.86 -51.87 -10.76
N ARG A 4 -47.54 -51.78 -10.93
CA ARG A 4 -46.60 -51.23 -9.94
C ARG A 4 -46.43 -49.73 -10.23
N THR A 5 -46.76 -48.88 -9.28
CA THR A 5 -46.40 -47.46 -9.28
C THR A 5 -44.92 -47.29 -8.91
N PRO A 6 -44.14 -46.44 -9.60
CA PRO A 6 -42.76 -46.14 -9.22
C PRO A 6 -42.72 -45.14 -8.03
N PRO A 7 -41.65 -45.14 -7.21
CA PRO A 7 -41.51 -44.19 -6.11
C PRO A 7 -41.10 -42.81 -6.65
N ALA A 8 -41.75 -41.75 -6.15
CA ALA A 8 -41.36 -40.38 -6.40
C ALA A 8 -40.05 -40.07 -5.66
N ILE A 9 -39.00 -39.72 -6.41
CA ILE A 9 -37.73 -39.22 -5.86
C ILE A 9 -37.92 -37.74 -5.57
N LEU A 10 -37.95 -37.38 -4.28
CA LEU A 10 -37.98 -36.01 -3.81
C LEU A 10 -36.57 -35.41 -3.93
N LEU A 11 -36.35 -34.57 -4.95
CA LEU A 11 -35.11 -33.82 -5.13
C LEU A 11 -35.10 -32.66 -4.12
N ILE A 12 -34.34 -32.78 -3.03
CA ILE A 12 -34.12 -31.67 -2.09
C ILE A 12 -33.10 -30.73 -2.73
N LEU A 13 -33.60 -29.63 -3.29
CA LEU A 13 -32.78 -28.51 -3.77
C LEU A 13 -32.19 -27.81 -2.53
N LEU A 14 -30.94 -28.12 -2.16
CA LEU A 14 -30.20 -27.29 -1.21
C LEU A 14 -29.89 -25.96 -1.90
N CYS A 15 -30.74 -24.95 -1.67
CA CYS A 15 -30.37 -23.57 -1.90
C CYS A 15 -29.28 -23.20 -0.90
N SER A 16 -28.03 -23.21 -1.34
CA SER A 16 -26.92 -22.57 -0.63
C SER A 16 -27.26 -21.09 -0.48
N LEU A 17 -27.64 -20.65 0.72
CA LEU A 17 -27.61 -19.23 1.03
C LEU A 17 -26.14 -18.81 1.00
N THR A 18 -25.71 -18.23 -0.10
CA THR A 18 -24.54 -17.35 -0.10
C THR A 18 -24.90 -16.17 0.79
N GLN A 19 -24.46 -16.21 2.05
CA GLN A 19 -24.33 -14.98 2.83
C GLN A 19 -23.32 -14.12 2.08
N ALA A 20 -23.82 -13.11 1.36
CA ALA A 20 -22.99 -11.98 0.98
C ALA A 20 -22.62 -11.29 2.30
N PHE A 21 -21.47 -11.66 2.85
CA PHE A 21 -20.80 -10.80 3.81
C PHE A 21 -20.42 -9.55 3.04
N CYS A 22 -21.20 -8.48 3.20
CA CYS A 22 -20.72 -7.14 2.92
C CYS A 22 -19.70 -6.86 4.01
N SER A 23 -18.45 -7.28 3.82
CA SER A 23 -17.35 -6.75 4.61
C SER A 23 -17.24 -5.26 4.30
N ASP A 24 -16.99 -4.46 5.33
CA ASP A 24 -16.69 -3.03 5.16
C ASP A 24 -15.28 -2.92 4.53
N GLU A 25 -15.21 -3.14 3.22
CA GLU A 25 -13.96 -3.12 2.46
C GLU A 25 -13.41 -1.69 2.36
N TRP A 26 -12.10 -1.56 2.58
CA TRP A 26 -11.34 -0.34 2.34
C TRP A 26 -10.01 -0.72 1.68
N PRO A 27 -10.03 -1.19 0.42
CA PRO A 27 -8.93 -1.97 -0.14
C PRO A 27 -7.69 -1.14 -0.51
N GLN A 28 -7.79 0.19 -0.54
CA GLN A 28 -6.72 1.06 -1.01
C GLN A 28 -6.76 2.42 -0.31
N PHE A 29 -5.73 3.24 -0.56
CA PHE A 29 -5.71 4.64 -0.11
C PHE A 29 -6.99 5.35 -0.57
N ARG A 30 -7.66 6.04 0.37
CA ARG A 30 -8.96 6.71 0.15
C ARG A 30 -10.13 5.78 -0.22
N GLY A 31 -10.02 4.48 0.04
CA GLY A 31 -11.13 3.55 0.01
C GLY A 31 -11.51 3.04 -1.38
N PRO A 32 -12.64 2.31 -1.50
CA PRO A 32 -13.00 1.56 -2.71
C PRO A 32 -13.07 2.42 -3.98
N GLU A 33 -13.55 3.65 -3.85
CA GLU A 33 -13.68 4.62 -4.95
C GLU A 33 -12.49 5.59 -5.04
N GLY A 34 -11.50 5.49 -4.15
CA GLY A 34 -10.34 6.39 -4.11
C GLY A 34 -10.66 7.84 -3.75
N ASN A 35 -11.85 8.11 -3.22
CA ASN A 35 -12.36 9.46 -2.93
C ASN A 35 -12.41 9.82 -1.44
N GLY A 36 -12.14 8.87 -0.54
CA GLY A 36 -12.07 9.08 0.91
C GLY A 36 -13.44 9.24 1.57
N VAL A 37 -14.52 8.78 0.91
CA VAL A 37 -15.88 8.96 1.39
C VAL A 37 -16.48 7.63 1.84
N VAL A 38 -16.99 7.59 3.07
CA VAL A 38 -17.94 6.56 3.54
C VAL A 38 -19.35 7.15 3.49
N ARG A 39 -20.34 6.40 3.01
CA ARG A 39 -21.74 6.84 2.89
C ARG A 39 -22.63 6.08 3.87
N ASN A 40 -23.68 6.76 4.35
CA ASN A 40 -24.78 6.15 5.11
C ASN A 40 -24.34 5.39 6.39
N VAL A 41 -23.27 5.84 7.04
CA VAL A 41 -22.75 5.27 8.28
C VAL A 41 -22.96 6.25 9.44
N THR A 42 -23.34 5.73 10.60
CA THR A 42 -23.34 6.49 11.86
C THR A 42 -22.03 6.20 12.57
N LEU A 43 -21.13 7.19 12.63
CA LEU A 43 -19.84 7.08 13.29
C LEU A 43 -19.87 7.77 14.67
N PRO A 44 -19.12 7.26 15.66
CA PRO A 44 -18.92 7.98 16.92
C PRO A 44 -18.35 9.37 16.68
N LEU A 45 -18.89 10.37 17.38
CA LEU A 45 -18.46 11.77 17.27
C LEU A 45 -17.44 12.17 18.36
N THR A 46 -17.25 11.33 19.37
CA THR A 46 -16.25 11.50 20.42
C THR A 46 -15.33 10.28 20.43
N TRP A 47 -14.05 10.49 20.72
CA TRP A 47 -13.05 9.43 20.79
C TRP A 47 -11.97 9.82 21.79
N SER A 48 -11.38 8.82 22.45
CA SER A 48 -10.15 9.00 23.23
C SER A 48 -9.31 7.73 23.15
N GLU A 49 -8.27 7.62 23.96
CA GLU A 49 -7.48 6.38 24.10
C GLU A 49 -8.27 5.23 24.75
N THR A 50 -9.42 5.53 25.38
CA THR A 50 -10.23 4.55 26.10
C THR A 50 -11.73 4.63 25.80
N GLU A 51 -12.20 5.70 25.14
CA GLU A 51 -13.61 5.91 24.79
C GLU A 51 -13.82 5.67 23.30
N HIS A 52 -14.86 4.90 22.97
CA HIS A 52 -15.21 4.46 21.61
C HIS A 52 -14.10 3.67 20.90
N VAL A 53 -13.05 3.24 21.59
CA VAL A 53 -11.99 2.36 21.07
C VAL A 53 -12.34 0.90 21.34
N ALA A 54 -12.40 0.08 20.29
CA ALA A 54 -12.61 -1.38 20.41
C ALA A 54 -11.36 -2.08 20.93
N TRP A 55 -10.19 -1.73 20.38
CA TRP A 55 -8.89 -2.24 20.78
C TRP A 55 -7.79 -1.29 20.28
N LYS A 56 -6.60 -1.43 20.86
CA LYS A 56 -5.38 -0.74 20.42
C LYS A 56 -4.19 -1.69 20.51
N VAL A 57 -3.39 -1.74 19.45
CA VAL A 57 -2.17 -2.55 19.38
C VAL A 57 -1.00 -1.67 18.94
N PRO A 58 0.19 -1.82 19.54
CA PRO A 58 1.39 -1.17 19.01
C PRO A 58 1.77 -1.80 17.65
N VAL A 59 2.06 -0.95 16.68
CA VAL A 59 2.67 -1.35 15.40
C VAL A 59 4.16 -1.08 15.50
N GLU A 60 4.98 -2.08 15.19
CA GLU A 60 6.45 -1.95 15.22
C GLU A 60 6.93 -1.06 14.06
N GLY A 61 7.89 -0.16 14.32
CA GLY A 61 8.48 0.72 13.31
C GLY A 61 7.65 1.97 12.99
N GLU A 62 8.01 2.65 11.91
CA GLU A 62 7.34 3.82 11.36
C GLU A 62 6.33 3.40 10.27
N GLY A 63 5.04 3.27 10.62
CA GLY A 63 3.94 3.01 9.68
C GLY A 63 3.13 4.26 9.37
N PHE A 64 3.42 4.96 8.27
CA PHE A 64 2.65 6.15 7.84
C PHE A 64 1.64 5.83 6.73
N SER A 65 1.59 4.57 6.27
CA SER A 65 0.53 4.09 5.39
C SER A 65 -0.84 4.24 6.05
N SER A 66 -1.86 4.51 5.24
CA SER A 66 -3.23 4.29 5.68
C SER A 66 -3.51 2.79 5.76
N PRO A 67 -4.27 2.32 6.78
CA PRO A 67 -4.71 0.94 6.83
C PRO A 67 -5.61 0.63 5.63
N VAL A 68 -5.47 -0.57 5.08
CA VAL A 68 -6.44 -1.14 4.14
C VAL A 68 -7.15 -2.32 4.77
N ILE A 69 -8.44 -2.45 4.48
CA ILE A 69 -9.32 -3.42 5.12
C ILE A 69 -9.88 -4.35 4.06
N THR A 70 -9.73 -5.66 4.26
CA THR A 70 -10.36 -6.70 3.45
C THR A 70 -10.69 -7.92 4.29
N ASP A 71 -11.90 -8.49 4.18
CA ASP A 71 -12.30 -9.75 4.86
C ASP A 71 -11.93 -9.83 6.37
N ASN A 72 -12.17 -8.75 7.13
CA ASN A 72 -11.79 -8.59 8.55
C ASN A 72 -10.27 -8.60 8.83
N GLU A 73 -9.47 -8.26 7.84
CA GLU A 73 -8.03 -8.07 7.96
C GLU A 73 -7.69 -6.60 7.79
N ILE A 74 -6.85 -6.08 8.68
CA ILE A 74 -6.26 -4.74 8.57
C ILE A 74 -4.81 -4.90 8.16
N TRP A 75 -4.47 -4.39 6.98
CA TRP A 75 -3.13 -4.43 6.41
C TRP A 75 -2.48 -3.06 6.43
N LEU A 76 -1.20 -3.04 6.82
CA LEU A 76 -0.35 -1.85 6.89
C LEU A 76 1.04 -2.15 6.33
N THR A 77 1.75 -1.11 5.90
CA THR A 77 3.19 -1.17 5.66
C THR A 77 3.94 -0.41 6.74
N THR A 78 5.09 -0.94 7.17
CA THR A 78 5.91 -0.31 8.20
C THR A 78 7.40 -0.39 7.87
N ALA A 79 8.17 0.57 8.39
CA ALA A 79 9.61 0.67 8.24
C ALA A 79 10.29 0.61 9.61
N ILE A 80 11.15 -0.38 9.81
CA ILE A 80 12.02 -0.46 10.99
C ILE A 80 13.38 0.08 10.58
N VAL A 81 13.81 1.13 11.25
CA VAL A 81 15.07 1.82 10.97
C VAL A 81 15.94 1.73 12.20
N GLU A 82 17.09 1.10 12.06
CA GLU A 82 18.11 1.14 13.11
C GLU A 82 18.81 2.50 13.07
N PRO A 83 18.98 3.18 14.21
CA PRO A 83 19.63 4.49 14.25
C PRO A 83 21.12 4.34 13.93
N LEU A 84 21.65 5.27 13.13
CA LEU A 84 23.09 5.46 13.01
C LEU A 84 23.62 6.20 14.24
N SER A 85 24.94 6.10 14.49
CA SER A 85 25.58 7.07 15.39
C SER A 85 25.45 8.49 14.82
N GLU A 86 25.47 9.50 15.69
CA GLU A 86 25.38 10.90 15.25
C GLU A 86 26.51 11.25 14.27
N GLU A 87 27.72 10.73 14.48
CA GLU A 87 28.87 10.93 13.60
C GLU A 87 28.63 10.35 12.20
N GLU A 88 28.13 9.12 12.12
CA GLU A 88 27.79 8.48 10.84
C GLU A 88 26.65 9.19 10.11
N GLU A 89 25.62 9.63 10.84
CA GLU A 89 24.51 10.40 10.27
C GLU A 89 25.04 11.72 9.68
N GLN A 90 25.83 12.49 10.45
CA GLN A 90 26.40 13.75 9.97
C GLN A 90 27.35 13.55 8.79
N ALA A 91 28.21 12.53 8.82
CA ALA A 91 29.11 12.21 7.72
C ALA A 91 28.34 11.89 6.43
N LYS A 92 27.23 11.14 6.52
CA LYS A 92 26.37 10.84 5.37
C LYS A 92 25.61 12.08 4.88
N LEU A 93 25.03 12.87 5.78
CA LEU A 93 24.32 14.10 5.44
C LEU A 93 25.22 15.10 4.72
N ALA A 94 26.50 15.17 5.09
CA ALA A 94 27.49 16.04 4.45
C ALA A 94 27.77 15.66 2.97
N THR A 95 27.38 14.46 2.51
CA THR A 95 27.55 14.05 1.11
C THR A 95 26.39 14.47 0.20
N LEU A 96 25.29 14.96 0.76
CA LEU A 96 24.12 15.37 -0.02
C LEU A 96 24.42 16.66 -0.78
N SER A 97 24.20 16.64 -2.10
CA SER A 97 24.41 17.78 -3.01
C SER A 97 23.42 18.93 -2.76
N THR A 98 22.31 18.64 -2.08
CA THR A 98 21.29 19.58 -1.66
C THR A 98 20.98 19.27 -0.19
N ASN A 99 20.94 20.31 0.66
CA ASN A 99 20.59 20.14 2.07
C ASN A 99 19.25 20.85 2.36
N PRO A 100 18.12 20.23 1.99
CA PRO A 100 16.85 20.66 2.55
C PRO A 100 16.88 20.39 4.05
N ARG A 101 16.55 21.41 4.84
CA ARG A 101 16.42 21.26 6.30
C ARG A 101 15.47 20.12 6.61
N GLY A 102 15.79 19.33 7.64
CA GLY A 102 14.91 18.26 8.12
C GLY A 102 15.15 16.89 7.49
N ILE A 103 16.15 16.74 6.60
CA ILE A 103 16.58 15.43 6.11
C ILE A 103 17.28 14.63 7.22
N LYS A 104 16.97 13.33 7.23
CA LYS A 104 17.49 12.28 8.09
C LYS A 104 17.96 11.11 7.24
N ILE A 105 18.97 10.40 7.74
CA ILE A 105 19.48 9.18 7.12
C ILE A 105 19.49 8.10 8.20
N GLY A 106 18.84 6.97 7.89
CA GLY A 106 18.77 5.82 8.78
C GLY A 106 19.86 4.79 8.49
N GLY A 107 20.13 3.92 9.47
CA GLY A 107 20.99 2.75 9.32
C GLY A 107 20.24 1.62 8.62
N PRO A 108 20.48 0.36 9.02
CA PRO A 108 19.73 -0.78 8.50
C PRO A 108 18.22 -0.53 8.48
N LEU A 109 17.61 -0.83 7.33
CA LEU A 109 16.20 -0.63 7.05
C LEU A 109 15.55 -1.97 6.79
N THR A 110 14.45 -2.27 7.50
CA THR A 110 13.57 -3.40 7.20
C THR A 110 12.18 -2.88 6.87
N LEU A 111 11.70 -3.15 5.67
CA LEU A 111 10.36 -2.81 5.19
C LEU A 111 9.45 -4.03 5.31
N LYS A 112 8.28 -3.85 5.91
CA LYS A 112 7.34 -4.94 6.20
C LYS A 112 5.93 -4.63 5.73
N ALA A 113 5.16 -5.69 5.50
CA ALA A 113 3.72 -5.68 5.48
C ALA A 113 3.22 -6.46 6.72
N VAL A 114 2.27 -5.90 7.44
CA VAL A 114 1.70 -6.49 8.65
C VAL A 114 0.19 -6.60 8.52
N CYS A 115 -0.39 -7.66 9.06
CA CYS A 115 -1.82 -7.92 9.07
C CYS A 115 -2.30 -8.11 10.51
N TYR A 116 -3.45 -7.52 10.83
CA TYR A 116 -4.15 -7.69 12.10
C TYR A 116 -5.59 -8.15 11.85
N ASP A 117 -6.12 -8.94 12.78
CA ASP A 117 -7.55 -9.20 12.85
C ASP A 117 -8.30 -7.90 13.18
N ALA A 118 -9.28 -7.53 12.35
CA ALA A 118 -10.04 -6.29 12.54
C ALA A 118 -10.91 -6.32 13.81
N VAL A 119 -11.30 -7.51 14.30
CA VAL A 119 -12.19 -7.66 15.45
C VAL A 119 -11.38 -7.72 16.75
N THR A 120 -10.29 -8.47 16.76
CA THR A 120 -9.51 -8.73 18.00
C THR A 120 -8.26 -7.86 18.13
N GLY A 121 -7.76 -7.30 17.04
CA GLY A 121 -6.46 -6.60 17.00
C GLY A 121 -5.25 -7.54 17.05
N GLU A 122 -5.46 -8.86 16.97
CA GLU A 122 -4.38 -9.86 16.98
C GLU A 122 -3.58 -9.79 15.68
N LYS A 123 -2.24 -9.77 15.78
CA LYS A 123 -1.36 -9.78 14.61
C LYS A 123 -1.37 -11.17 13.96
N LYS A 124 -1.82 -11.25 12.71
CA LYS A 124 -1.85 -12.48 11.89
C LYS A 124 -0.57 -12.67 11.07
N ILE A 125 -0.10 -11.61 10.42
CA ILE A 125 1.06 -11.66 9.51
C ILE A 125 2.04 -10.55 9.87
N ASP A 126 3.32 -10.89 9.81
CA ASP A 126 4.47 -9.99 9.97
C ASP A 126 5.52 -10.36 8.91
N GLN A 127 5.34 -9.82 7.71
CA GLN A 127 6.11 -10.23 6.54
C GLN A 127 7.17 -9.17 6.19
N VAL A 128 8.43 -9.59 6.16
CA VAL A 128 9.52 -8.78 5.61
C VAL A 128 9.42 -8.71 4.08
N CYS A 129 9.23 -7.50 3.57
CA CYS A 129 9.19 -7.18 2.14
C CYS A 129 10.60 -6.96 1.61
N PHE A 130 11.39 -6.09 2.25
CA PHE A 130 12.74 -5.74 1.80
C PHE A 130 13.64 -5.41 2.99
N GLN A 131 14.95 -5.58 2.80
CA GLN A 131 15.96 -5.19 3.79
C GLN A 131 17.14 -4.51 3.09
N PHE A 132 17.64 -3.45 3.70
CA PHE A 132 18.78 -2.68 3.20
C PHE A 132 19.76 -2.42 4.34
N PRO A 133 21.07 -2.41 4.07
CA PRO A 133 22.08 -2.13 5.09
C PRO A 133 22.07 -0.66 5.55
N VAL A 134 21.51 0.23 4.73
CA VAL A 134 21.37 1.65 5.02
C VAL A 134 20.11 2.17 4.35
N ALA A 135 19.39 3.06 5.02
CA ALA A 135 18.26 3.76 4.42
C ALA A 135 18.75 4.96 3.59
N SER A 136 18.10 5.21 2.46
CA SER A 136 18.24 6.44 1.67
C SER A 136 17.79 7.66 2.50
N PRO A 137 18.20 8.88 2.13
CA PRO A 137 17.70 10.09 2.77
C PRO A 137 16.18 10.19 2.77
N LYS A 138 15.63 10.82 3.82
CA LYS A 138 14.20 11.03 4.06
C LYS A 138 13.98 12.31 4.85
N HIS A 139 12.88 13.03 4.61
CA HIS A 139 12.48 14.12 5.51
C HIS A 139 11.92 13.56 6.82
N SER A 140 12.19 14.20 7.96
CA SER A 140 11.80 13.72 9.29
C SER A 140 10.29 13.52 9.49
N THR A 141 9.47 14.21 8.70
CA THR A 141 8.00 14.09 8.71
C THR A 141 7.46 13.04 7.74
N ASN A 142 8.32 12.17 7.21
CA ASN A 142 7.95 11.11 6.29
C ASN A 142 8.37 9.75 6.87
N SER A 143 7.90 8.63 6.30
CA SER A 143 8.38 7.26 6.55
C SER A 143 8.83 6.62 5.23
N TYR A 144 9.71 5.61 5.29
CA TYR A 144 10.02 4.77 4.13
C TYR A 144 8.85 3.87 3.72
N ALA A 145 7.83 3.73 4.57
CA ALA A 145 6.61 2.97 4.36
C ALA A 145 5.34 3.86 4.36
N SER A 146 5.46 5.09 3.87
CA SER A 146 4.31 6.00 3.69
C SER A 146 3.31 5.59 2.61
N PRO A 147 3.72 5.04 1.45
CA PRO A 147 2.75 4.55 0.47
C PRO A 147 1.85 3.47 1.11
N SER A 148 0.54 3.58 0.91
CA SER A 148 -0.41 2.59 1.43
C SER A 148 -0.42 1.36 0.52
N PRO A 149 -0.54 0.13 1.08
CA PRO A 149 -0.70 -1.06 0.25
C PRO A 149 -2.07 -1.06 -0.45
N ILE A 150 -2.26 -2.01 -1.36
CA ILE A 150 -3.57 -2.32 -1.96
C ILE A 150 -3.92 -3.77 -1.67
N ALA A 151 -5.13 -4.01 -1.18
CA ALA A 151 -5.74 -5.32 -1.12
C ALA A 151 -6.60 -5.56 -2.37
N SER A 152 -6.41 -6.70 -3.03
CA SER A 152 -7.28 -7.16 -4.11
C SER A 152 -7.21 -8.67 -4.14
N GLY A 153 -8.37 -9.34 -3.97
CA GLY A 153 -8.61 -10.78 -3.80
C GLY A 153 -7.38 -11.66 -3.53
N ASP A 154 -7.22 -12.36 -2.43
CA ASP A 154 -6.02 -13.13 -2.06
C ASP A 154 -4.65 -12.39 -2.02
N PHE A 155 -4.49 -11.19 -2.58
CA PHE A 155 -3.20 -10.52 -2.66
C PHE A 155 -3.16 -9.14 -2.00
N ILE A 156 -1.98 -8.81 -1.50
CA ILE A 156 -1.60 -7.48 -1.00
C ILE A 156 -0.42 -6.98 -1.83
N TYR A 157 -0.58 -5.81 -2.44
CA TYR A 157 0.45 -5.14 -3.21
C TYR A 157 1.06 -4.02 -2.38
N CYS A 158 2.36 -4.09 -2.13
CA CYS A 158 3.10 -3.10 -1.36
C CYS A 158 4.09 -2.36 -2.26
N HIS A 159 4.14 -1.05 -2.14
CA HIS A 159 5.09 -0.19 -2.85
C HIS A 159 5.86 0.65 -1.84
N PHE A 160 7.18 0.74 -2.00
CA PHE A 160 8.06 1.47 -1.09
C PHE A 160 8.93 2.50 -1.83
N GLY A 161 8.45 2.99 -2.98
CA GLY A 161 9.24 3.86 -3.85
C GLY A 161 10.44 3.13 -4.45
N ASP A 162 11.58 3.79 -4.45
CA ASP A 162 12.90 3.30 -4.92
C ASP A 162 13.34 1.97 -4.28
N TYR A 163 12.87 1.66 -3.07
CA TYR A 163 13.21 0.39 -2.42
C TYR A 163 12.57 -0.82 -3.09
N GLY A 164 11.46 -0.62 -3.81
CA GLY A 164 10.82 -1.66 -4.61
C GLY A 164 9.33 -1.83 -4.36
N THR A 165 8.79 -2.78 -5.11
CA THR A 165 7.37 -3.15 -5.11
C THR A 165 7.26 -4.67 -4.99
N CYS A 166 6.29 -5.17 -4.22
CA CYS A 166 6.08 -6.61 -4.06
C CYS A 166 4.60 -6.96 -3.95
N CYS A 167 4.31 -8.23 -4.23
CA CYS A 167 3.02 -8.85 -3.97
C CYS A 167 3.16 -9.92 -2.89
N ILE A 168 2.19 -9.96 -1.98
CA ILE A 168 2.10 -10.90 -0.88
C ILE A 168 0.79 -11.66 -1.01
N ASN A 169 0.82 -12.98 -0.79
CA ASN A 169 -0.38 -13.78 -0.61
C ASN A 169 -0.94 -13.52 0.80
N ARG A 170 -2.19 -13.07 0.91
CA ARG A 170 -2.79 -12.69 2.20
C ARG A 170 -3.00 -13.89 3.12
N GLN A 171 -3.19 -15.09 2.57
CA GLN A 171 -3.57 -16.27 3.35
C GLN A 171 -2.40 -16.80 4.16
N ASP A 172 -1.19 -16.79 3.59
CA ASP A 172 0.01 -17.32 4.24
C ASP A 172 1.12 -16.29 4.46
N GLY A 173 0.91 -15.04 4.01
CA GLY A 173 1.86 -13.94 4.14
C GLY A 173 3.07 -14.05 3.22
N LYS A 174 3.16 -15.06 2.34
CA LYS A 174 4.36 -15.24 1.52
C LYS A 174 4.44 -14.22 0.40
N VAL A 175 5.65 -13.76 0.15
CA VAL A 175 5.94 -12.93 -1.02
C VAL A 175 5.85 -13.78 -2.29
N VAL A 176 5.01 -13.35 -3.23
CA VAL A 176 4.79 -13.98 -4.54
C VAL A 176 5.82 -13.48 -5.54
N TRP A 177 6.04 -12.16 -5.59
CA TRP A 177 7.05 -11.53 -6.42
C TRP A 177 7.57 -10.24 -5.78
N LYS A 178 8.78 -9.84 -6.19
CA LYS A 178 9.40 -8.54 -5.86
C LYS A 178 9.98 -7.92 -7.13
N ASN A 179 9.95 -6.61 -7.23
CA ASN A 179 10.61 -5.84 -8.29
C ASN A 179 11.33 -4.62 -7.68
N GLN A 180 12.60 -4.43 -8.06
CA GLN A 180 13.45 -3.32 -7.64
C GLN A 180 14.18 -2.67 -8.84
N GLU A 181 13.65 -2.84 -10.05
CA GLU A 181 14.31 -2.39 -11.30
C GLU A 181 14.14 -0.89 -11.56
N LEU A 182 13.12 -0.26 -10.95
CA LEU A 182 12.83 1.16 -11.13
C LEU A 182 13.42 1.98 -9.99
N HIS A 183 14.09 3.07 -10.36
CA HIS A 183 14.80 3.93 -9.43
C HIS A 183 14.38 5.40 -9.51
N ALA A 184 14.34 6.05 -8.35
CA ALA A 184 14.17 7.50 -8.20
C ALA A 184 14.79 7.96 -6.89
N ASP A 185 15.54 9.06 -6.91
CA ASP A 185 16.04 9.67 -5.69
C ASP A 185 14.90 10.40 -4.98
N HIS A 186 14.23 9.71 -4.07
CA HIS A 186 13.09 10.28 -3.38
C HIS A 186 13.42 11.43 -2.43
N GLN A 187 14.69 11.60 -2.02
CA GLN A 187 15.25 12.52 -1.02
C GLN A 187 14.38 12.77 0.23
N ASN A 188 13.23 13.41 0.07
CA ASN A 188 12.24 13.62 1.12
C ASN A 188 11.50 12.32 1.51
N GLY A 189 11.79 11.18 0.86
CA GLY A 189 11.16 9.88 1.08
C GLY A 189 9.92 9.65 0.19
N PRO A 190 9.53 8.40 -0.07
CA PRO A 190 8.32 8.10 -0.85
C PRO A 190 7.06 8.61 -0.13
N GLY A 191 5.98 8.87 -0.86
CA GLY A 191 4.76 9.41 -0.24
C GLY A 191 3.46 9.16 -1.00
N SER A 192 3.54 8.72 -2.24
CA SER A 192 2.36 8.43 -3.05
C SER A 192 2.08 6.94 -3.06
N SER A 193 0.81 6.57 -2.90
CA SER A 193 0.35 5.18 -2.93
C SER A 193 0.16 4.72 -4.39
N PRO A 194 0.20 3.41 -4.68
CA PRO A 194 -0.17 2.90 -6.00
C PRO A 194 -1.69 2.94 -6.21
N VAL A 195 -2.12 2.64 -7.44
CA VAL A 195 -3.53 2.35 -7.79
C VAL A 195 -3.60 1.11 -8.68
N LEU A 196 -4.70 0.36 -8.61
CA LEU A 196 -4.96 -0.76 -9.52
C LEU A 196 -5.85 -0.34 -10.69
N TRP A 197 -5.54 -0.87 -11.87
CA TRP A 197 -6.41 -0.81 -13.04
C TRP A 197 -6.27 -2.06 -13.89
N GLY A 198 -7.31 -2.90 -13.93
CA GLY A 198 -7.23 -4.22 -14.53
C GLY A 198 -6.09 -5.03 -13.89
N ASP A 199 -5.19 -5.54 -14.73
CA ASP A 199 -4.04 -6.33 -14.29
C ASP A 199 -2.78 -5.47 -14.03
N PHE A 200 -2.94 -4.15 -13.88
CA PHE A 200 -1.83 -3.22 -13.68
C PHE A 200 -1.85 -2.56 -12.30
N LEU A 201 -0.74 -2.71 -11.58
CA LEU A 201 -0.39 -1.91 -10.42
C LEU A 201 0.41 -0.69 -10.87
N ILE A 202 -0.18 0.48 -10.75
CA ILE A 202 0.37 1.73 -11.24
C ILE A 202 1.01 2.48 -10.08
N CYS A 203 2.33 2.63 -10.13
CA CYS A 203 3.14 3.25 -9.10
C CYS A 203 3.75 4.58 -9.59
N PRO A 204 3.59 5.66 -8.82
CA PRO A 204 4.28 6.92 -9.08
C PRO A 204 5.72 6.92 -8.53
N PHE A 205 6.65 7.44 -9.33
CA PHE A 205 8.05 7.64 -8.99
C PHE A 205 8.43 9.09 -9.21
N ASP A 206 8.32 9.87 -8.13
CA ASP A 206 8.75 11.26 -8.12
C ASP A 206 9.96 11.41 -7.19
N GLY A 207 11.12 11.56 -7.80
CA GLY A 207 12.36 11.89 -7.15
C GLY A 207 12.78 13.33 -7.41
N ILE A 208 13.95 13.70 -6.90
CA ILE A 208 14.64 14.94 -7.25
C ILE A 208 15.40 14.81 -8.57
N ASP A 209 15.56 13.58 -9.08
CA ASP A 209 16.30 13.28 -10.31
C ASP A 209 15.39 12.94 -11.50
N LYS A 210 14.24 12.30 -11.23
CA LYS A 210 13.32 11.77 -12.25
C LYS A 210 11.87 11.82 -11.77
N GLN A 211 10.94 12.05 -12.69
CA GLN A 211 9.49 12.00 -12.43
C GLN A 211 8.79 11.17 -13.49
N TYR A 212 8.18 10.07 -13.07
CA TYR A 212 7.47 9.15 -13.97
C TYR A 212 6.42 8.33 -13.22
N ILE A 213 5.52 7.71 -13.98
CA ILE A 213 4.64 6.64 -13.50
C ILE A 213 4.98 5.35 -14.22
N ALA A 214 4.81 4.22 -13.55
CA ALA A 214 5.02 2.91 -14.16
C ALA A 214 3.92 1.93 -13.77
N ALA A 215 3.57 1.04 -14.67
CA ALA A 215 2.69 -0.08 -14.38
C ALA A 215 3.48 -1.37 -14.26
N PHE A 216 3.14 -2.15 -13.24
CA PHE A 216 3.58 -3.52 -13.07
C PHE A 216 2.40 -4.45 -13.35
N ASP A 217 2.63 -5.52 -14.11
CA ASP A 217 1.70 -6.63 -14.22
C ASP A 217 1.53 -7.29 -12.84
N ILE A 218 0.29 -7.36 -12.34
CA ILE A 218 0.01 -7.80 -10.96
C ILE A 218 0.33 -9.28 -10.73
N HIS A 219 0.35 -10.10 -11.78
CA HIS A 219 0.59 -11.53 -11.67
C HIS A 219 2.09 -11.85 -11.60
N THR A 220 2.91 -11.07 -12.29
CA THR A 220 4.33 -11.37 -12.49
C THR A 220 5.28 -10.37 -11.84
N GLY A 221 4.80 -9.16 -11.51
CA GLY A 221 5.63 -8.06 -11.02
C GLY A 221 6.53 -7.44 -12.09
N LYS A 222 6.35 -7.79 -13.37
CA LYS A 222 7.13 -7.22 -14.47
C LYS A 222 6.60 -5.84 -14.85
N ILE A 223 7.50 -4.95 -15.24
CA ILE A 223 7.14 -3.63 -15.76
C ILE A 223 6.42 -3.82 -17.10
N ALA A 224 5.16 -3.40 -17.16
CA ALA A 224 4.36 -3.41 -18.37
C ALA A 224 4.62 -2.16 -19.22
N TRP A 225 4.70 -1.00 -18.56
CA TRP A 225 5.05 0.27 -19.20
C TRP A 225 5.57 1.28 -18.18
N LYS A 226 6.22 2.31 -18.70
CA LYS A 226 6.68 3.49 -17.97
C LYS A 226 6.40 4.73 -18.81
N THR A 227 5.93 5.80 -18.16
CA THR A 227 5.64 7.09 -18.80
C THR A 227 6.22 8.20 -17.94
N ASP A 228 7.09 9.03 -18.53
CA ASP A 228 7.61 10.21 -17.86
C ASP A 228 6.50 11.25 -17.66
N ARG A 229 6.56 11.99 -16.55
CA ARG A 229 5.58 13.05 -16.29
C ARG A 229 5.76 14.19 -17.28
N SER A 230 4.63 14.69 -17.78
CA SER A 230 4.57 15.91 -18.56
C SER A 230 4.41 17.14 -17.66
N GLY A 231 4.89 18.30 -18.11
CA GLY A 231 4.71 19.58 -17.42
C GLY A 231 6.01 20.33 -17.24
N GLU A 232 5.92 21.59 -16.84
CA GLU A 232 7.09 22.36 -16.42
C GLU A 232 7.45 21.99 -14.98
N LEU A 233 8.70 21.56 -14.77
CA LEU A 233 9.21 21.21 -13.45
C LEU A 233 9.80 22.44 -12.77
N ASP A 234 9.72 22.48 -11.44
CA ASP A 234 10.42 23.51 -10.67
C ASP A 234 11.94 23.43 -10.95
N PRO A 235 12.63 24.57 -11.16
CA PRO A 235 14.07 24.58 -11.37
C PRO A 235 14.86 24.02 -10.18
N LYS A 236 14.26 23.94 -8.98
CA LYS A 236 14.83 23.33 -7.80
C LYS A 236 14.43 21.85 -7.72
N PRO A 237 15.39 20.91 -7.80
CA PRO A 237 15.13 19.47 -7.74
C PRO A 237 14.24 19.01 -6.58
N GLU A 238 14.40 19.62 -5.40
CA GLU A 238 13.64 19.28 -4.19
C GLU A 238 12.13 19.58 -4.30
N PHE A 239 11.72 20.41 -5.26
CA PHE A 239 10.32 20.80 -5.51
C PHE A 239 9.70 20.14 -6.73
N GLN A 240 10.41 19.22 -7.40
CA GLN A 240 9.87 18.48 -8.54
C GLN A 240 8.93 17.33 -8.14
N LYS A 241 8.75 17.10 -6.84
CA LYS A 241 7.95 16.01 -6.30
C LYS A 241 6.49 16.43 -6.06
N ALA A 242 5.56 15.72 -6.69
CA ALA A 242 4.13 16.04 -6.60
C ALA A 242 3.45 15.50 -5.33
N TYR A 243 3.96 14.41 -4.74
CA TYR A 243 3.31 13.66 -3.66
C TYR A 243 1.85 13.26 -3.97
N CYS A 244 1.53 13.13 -5.26
CA CYS A 244 0.20 12.82 -5.73
C CYS A 244 0.04 11.30 -5.87
N THR A 245 -0.98 10.74 -5.23
CA THR A 245 -1.42 9.36 -5.49
C THR A 245 -2.28 9.38 -6.76
N PRO A 246 -1.95 8.59 -7.80
CA PRO A 246 -2.70 8.55 -9.04
C PRO A 246 -4.16 8.14 -8.83
N THR A 247 -5.03 8.61 -9.72
CA THR A 247 -6.41 8.15 -9.81
C THR A 247 -6.72 7.74 -11.24
N VAL A 248 -7.61 6.76 -11.39
CA VAL A 248 -8.06 6.30 -12.69
C VAL A 248 -9.46 6.81 -12.91
N VAL A 249 -9.65 7.57 -13.99
CA VAL A 249 -10.94 8.17 -14.36
C VAL A 249 -11.36 7.72 -15.73
N GLU A 250 -12.67 7.70 -15.98
CA GLU A 250 -13.19 7.48 -17.32
C GLU A 250 -13.46 8.82 -18.01
N VAL A 251 -12.91 8.99 -19.20
CA VAL A 251 -13.12 10.17 -20.04
C VAL A 251 -13.54 9.69 -21.43
N ASN A 252 -14.77 10.00 -21.83
CA ASN A 252 -15.35 9.58 -23.12
C ASN A 252 -15.25 8.06 -23.37
N GLY A 253 -15.55 7.24 -22.36
CA GLY A 253 -15.48 5.78 -22.44
C GLY A 253 -14.06 5.20 -22.45
N LYS A 254 -13.03 6.01 -22.14
CA LYS A 254 -11.64 5.57 -22.07
C LYS A 254 -11.08 5.81 -20.67
N PRO A 255 -10.47 4.79 -20.04
CA PRO A 255 -9.76 4.98 -18.78
C PRO A 255 -8.51 5.83 -19.01
N GLN A 256 -8.28 6.76 -18.11
CA GLN A 256 -7.10 7.62 -18.06
C GLN A 256 -6.56 7.64 -16.64
N VAL A 257 -5.24 7.56 -16.50
CA VAL A 257 -4.55 7.78 -15.24
C VAL A 257 -4.27 9.27 -15.13
N ILE A 258 -4.77 9.90 -14.08
CA ILE A 258 -4.40 11.27 -13.70
C ILE A 258 -3.47 11.13 -12.50
N SER A 259 -2.29 11.71 -12.62
CA SER A 259 -1.30 11.71 -11.55
C SER A 259 -0.59 13.03 -11.44
#